data_AF-A0A0F2DDJ4-F1
#
_entry.id   AF-A0A0F2DDJ4-F1
#
_cell.length_a   1.000
_cell.length_b   1.000
_cell.length_c   1.000
_cell.angle_alpha   90.00
_cell.angle_beta   90.00
_cell.angle_gamma   90.00
#
_symmetry.space_group_name_H-M   'P 1'
#
loop_
_entity.id
_entity.type
_entity.pdbx_description
1 polymer ?
#
loop_
_entity_poly.entity_id
_entity_poly.type
_entity_poly.pdbx_seq_one_letter_code
_entity_poly.pdbx_strand_id
1 'polypeptide(L)'
;MDNLYLVKDDSQLVAFRNFVLRNTEKLEAYQSFLKNELAVYDLPQAIIWSDFNAATQIIREIPVPAYTNNRRMVMMPDLTVWKELYLYQLMDYECSQQTQAIESHYHSLSENFLLQIVGHELAHWSEHFSDDFDGYDSYIWFEEGMVEYISRKYFLTEEEFQAEKICNQSLVELYQKKYGWHSLNDFGSSTYDKNYASIFYEYWRSFLTVDKLVENLGSVQAVFDSYHLWANTDKTLPLLNWFVQQKLIEKEI
;
A
#
# COMPACT_ATOMS: atom_id res chain seq x y z
N MET A 1 -16.84 6.57 12.11
CA MET A 1 -16.57 5.48 11.18
C MET A 1 -17.22 4.21 11.73
N ASP A 2 -18.25 3.71 11.05
CA ASP A 2 -18.97 2.51 11.48
C ASP A 2 -18.20 1.24 11.11
N ASN A 3 -18.27 0.21 11.96
CA ASN A 3 -17.73 -1.11 11.65
C ASN A 3 -18.87 -2.01 11.13
N LEU A 4 -18.84 -2.31 9.83
CA LEU A 4 -19.79 -3.19 9.16
C LEU A 4 -19.10 -4.51 8.82
N TYR A 5 -19.85 -5.61 8.84
CA TYR A 5 -19.31 -6.95 8.62
C TYR A 5 -20.09 -7.62 7.49
N LEU A 6 -19.38 -8.03 6.44
CA LEU A 6 -19.93 -8.83 5.35
C LEU A 6 -19.25 -10.20 5.37
N VAL A 7 -19.93 -11.15 5.99
CA VAL A 7 -19.37 -12.46 6.38
C VAL A 7 -20.29 -13.60 5.94
N LYS A 8 -19.69 -14.78 5.75
CA LYS A 8 -20.40 -15.99 5.31
C LYS A 8 -21.19 -16.66 6.42
N ASP A 9 -20.68 -16.62 7.64
CA ASP A 9 -21.26 -17.33 8.79
C ASP A 9 -20.88 -16.66 10.13
N ASP A 10 -21.47 -17.16 11.21
CA ASP A 10 -21.28 -16.66 12.57
C ASP A 10 -19.84 -16.84 13.08
N SER A 11 -19.12 -17.88 12.64
CA SER A 11 -17.74 -18.12 13.04
C SER A 11 -16.83 -17.01 12.50
N GLN A 12 -17.02 -16.65 11.23
CA GLN A 12 -16.30 -15.55 10.61
C GLN A 12 -16.68 -14.20 11.23
N LEU A 13 -17.96 -13.97 11.56
CA LEU A 13 -18.39 -12.77 12.27
C LEU A 13 -17.64 -12.60 13.60
N VAL A 14 -17.54 -13.67 14.38
CA VAL A 14 -16.82 -13.68 15.66
C VAL A 14 -15.33 -13.41 15.44
N ALA A 15 -14.70 -14.05 14.47
CA ALA A 15 -13.30 -13.86 14.15
C ALA A 15 -12.98 -12.40 13.78
N PHE A 16 -13.80 -11.79 12.91
CA PHE A 16 -13.60 -10.41 12.46
C PHE A 16 -13.86 -9.40 13.58
N ARG A 17 -14.92 -9.61 14.38
CA ARG A 17 -15.16 -8.77 15.58
C ARG A 17 -14.00 -8.85 16.57
N ASN A 18 -13.47 -10.05 16.80
CA ASN A 18 -12.31 -10.22 17.67
C ASN A 18 -11.06 -9.51 17.12
N PHE A 19 -10.88 -9.43 15.79
CA PHE A 19 -9.79 -8.67 15.17
C PHE A 19 -9.93 -7.18 15.42
N VAL A 20 -11.13 -6.64 15.19
CA VAL A 20 -11.41 -5.22 15.40
C VAL A 20 -11.24 -4.87 16.88
N LEU A 21 -11.85 -5.64 17.79
CA LEU A 21 -11.81 -5.37 19.23
C LEU A 21 -10.38 -5.39 19.78
N ARG A 22 -9.57 -6.40 19.44
CA ARG A 22 -8.20 -6.51 19.96
C ARG A 22 -7.25 -5.43 19.42
N ASN A 23 -7.58 -4.83 18.28
CA ASN A 23 -6.75 -3.81 17.63
C ASN A 23 -7.32 -2.40 17.69
N THR A 24 -8.45 -2.19 18.37
CA THR A 24 -9.15 -0.89 18.44
C THR A 24 -8.21 0.22 18.91
N GLU A 25 -7.48 0.01 20.01
CA GLU A 25 -6.57 1.02 20.56
C GLU A 25 -5.45 1.39 19.57
N LYS A 26 -4.88 0.41 18.86
CA LYS A 26 -3.83 0.67 17.86
C LYS A 26 -4.36 1.45 16.66
N LEU A 27 -5.57 1.12 16.20
CA LEU A 27 -6.21 1.80 15.07
C LEU A 27 -6.63 3.23 15.44
N GLU A 28 -7.11 3.46 16.65
CA GLU A 28 -7.44 4.81 17.16
C GLU A 28 -6.19 5.67 17.35
N ALA A 29 -5.10 5.07 17.85
CA ALA A 29 -3.80 5.73 17.94
C ALA A 29 -3.27 6.13 16.56
N TYR A 30 -3.42 5.25 15.56
CA TYR A 30 -3.02 5.55 14.19
C TYR A 30 -3.89 6.64 13.55
N GLN A 31 -5.22 6.61 13.72
CA GLN A 31 -6.10 7.68 13.27
C GLN A 31 -5.73 9.03 13.88
N SER A 32 -5.34 9.03 15.16
CA SER A 32 -4.86 10.25 15.83
C SER A 32 -3.53 10.73 15.25
N PHE A 33 -2.61 9.81 14.95
CA PHE A 33 -1.37 10.13 14.24
C PHE A 33 -1.63 10.72 12.86
N LEU A 34 -2.46 10.07 12.03
CA LEU A 34 -2.85 10.54 10.70
C LEU A 34 -3.43 11.95 10.75
N LYS A 35 -4.33 12.22 11.70
CA LYS A 35 -4.94 13.54 11.87
C LYS A 35 -3.91 14.63 12.21
N ASN A 36 -2.97 14.31 13.10
CA ASN A 36 -2.02 15.31 13.62
C ASN A 36 -0.85 15.55 12.68
N GLU A 37 -0.36 14.50 12.03
CA GLU A 37 0.88 14.52 11.24
C GLU A 37 0.64 14.54 9.73
N LEU A 38 -0.55 14.14 9.27
CA LEU A 38 -0.88 13.99 7.85
C LEU A 38 -2.20 14.67 7.47
N ALA A 39 -2.70 15.54 8.35
CA ALA A 39 -3.90 16.34 8.11
C ALA A 39 -5.15 15.53 7.70
N VAL A 40 -5.28 14.26 8.12
CA VAL A 40 -6.48 13.45 7.86
C VAL A 40 -7.62 13.92 8.77
N TYR A 41 -8.49 14.78 8.24
CA TYR A 41 -9.63 15.33 8.98
C TYR A 41 -10.92 14.57 8.73
N ASP A 42 -11.09 14.07 7.51
CA ASP A 42 -12.19 13.21 7.12
C ASP A 42 -11.75 11.75 7.12
N LEU A 43 -12.70 10.87 7.41
CA LEU A 43 -12.52 9.43 7.43
C LEU A 43 -13.65 8.78 6.64
N PRO A 44 -13.45 7.55 6.16
CA PRO A 44 -14.54 6.81 5.55
C PRO A 44 -15.71 6.70 6.54
N GLN A 45 -16.93 6.80 6.01
CA GLN A 45 -18.15 6.71 6.82
C GLN A 45 -18.21 5.35 7.53
N ALA A 46 -17.75 4.31 6.85
CA ALA A 46 -17.68 2.96 7.39
C ALA A 46 -16.46 2.18 6.87
N ILE A 47 -15.99 1.24 7.70
CA ILE A 47 -15.16 0.11 7.29
C ILE A 47 -16.06 -1.10 7.11
N ILE A 48 -15.98 -1.75 5.95
CA ILE A 48 -16.60 -3.04 5.70
C ILE A 48 -15.55 -4.13 5.83
N TRP A 49 -15.59 -4.85 6.95
CA TRP A 49 -14.80 -6.05 7.19
C TRP A 49 -15.44 -7.21 6.42
N SER A 50 -14.81 -7.61 5.33
CA SER A 50 -15.42 -8.49 4.32
C SER A 50 -14.61 -9.76 4.12
N ASP A 51 -15.29 -10.87 3.83
CA ASP A 51 -14.60 -12.04 3.28
C ASP A 51 -14.09 -11.76 1.85
N PHE A 52 -13.21 -12.65 1.37
CA PHE A 52 -12.41 -12.42 0.16
C PHE A 52 -13.30 -12.32 -1.07
N ASN A 53 -14.25 -13.24 -1.20
CA ASN A 53 -15.16 -13.28 -2.34
C ASN A 53 -16.07 -12.06 -2.32
N ALA A 54 -16.59 -11.70 -1.15
CA ALA A 54 -17.42 -10.52 -1.03
C ALA A 54 -16.66 -9.23 -1.36
N ALA A 55 -15.40 -9.10 -0.93
CA ALA A 55 -14.57 -7.92 -1.19
C ALA A 55 -14.22 -7.76 -2.68
N THR A 56 -13.94 -8.87 -3.37
CA THR A 56 -13.32 -8.89 -4.72
C THR A 56 -14.29 -9.19 -5.85
N GLN A 57 -15.50 -9.68 -5.56
CA GLN A 57 -16.48 -10.09 -6.57
C GLN A 57 -17.87 -9.50 -6.34
N ILE A 58 -18.26 -9.24 -5.08
CA ILE A 58 -19.62 -8.78 -4.76
C ILE A 58 -19.65 -7.25 -4.60
N ILE A 59 -18.80 -6.70 -3.75
CA ILE A 59 -18.77 -5.25 -3.49
C ILE A 59 -18.18 -4.49 -4.68
N ARG A 60 -17.09 -5.03 -5.25
CA ARG A 60 -16.40 -4.49 -6.41
C ARG A 60 -15.63 -5.62 -7.10
N GLU A 61 -15.65 -5.64 -8.42
CA GLU A 61 -14.89 -6.60 -9.24
C GLU A 61 -13.44 -6.12 -9.36
N ILE A 62 -12.63 -6.41 -8.34
CA ILE A 62 -11.20 -6.10 -8.29
C ILE A 62 -10.44 -7.22 -7.58
N PRO A 63 -9.16 -7.46 -7.92
CA PRO A 63 -8.43 -8.61 -7.40
C PRO A 63 -8.00 -8.44 -5.92
N VAL A 64 -7.66 -7.24 -5.49
CA VAL A 64 -7.15 -7.00 -4.12
C VAL A 64 -8.31 -6.76 -3.13
N PRO A 65 -8.38 -7.48 -1.99
CA PRO A 65 -9.49 -7.40 -1.04
C PRO A 65 -9.34 -6.26 0.00
N ALA A 66 -8.61 -5.20 -0.36
CA ALA A 66 -8.48 -3.97 0.40
C ALA A 66 -8.54 -2.78 -0.57
N TYR A 67 -9.38 -1.80 -0.25
CA TYR A 67 -9.53 -0.57 -1.02
C TYR A 67 -10.39 0.44 -0.28
N THR A 68 -10.17 1.71 -0.59
CA THR A 68 -10.90 2.85 -0.04
C THR A 68 -11.49 3.71 -1.16
N ASN A 69 -12.46 4.55 -0.80
CA ASN A 69 -13.01 5.62 -1.63
C ASN A 69 -13.63 6.68 -0.72
N ASN A 70 -14.11 7.78 -1.29
CA ASN A 70 -14.76 8.91 -0.59
C ASN A 70 -15.96 8.57 0.32
N ARG A 71 -16.38 7.30 0.42
CA ARG A 71 -17.47 6.87 1.28
C ARG A 71 -17.08 5.78 2.26
N ARG A 72 -16.32 4.78 1.83
CA ARG A 72 -16.07 3.56 2.61
C ARG A 72 -14.71 2.97 2.33
N MET A 73 -14.23 2.23 3.32
CA MET A 73 -13.11 1.31 3.18
C MET A 73 -13.64 -0.12 3.21
N VAL A 74 -13.04 -1.01 2.42
CA VAL A 74 -13.28 -2.46 2.44
C VAL A 74 -11.96 -3.13 2.80
N MET A 75 -11.99 -4.10 3.71
CA MET A 75 -10.79 -4.81 4.14
C MET A 75 -11.11 -6.26 4.51
N MET A 76 -10.28 -7.20 4.04
CA MET A 76 -10.21 -8.57 4.53
C MET A 76 -9.26 -8.69 5.74
N PRO A 77 -9.76 -8.95 6.96
CA PRO A 77 -8.92 -9.01 8.17
C PRO A 77 -8.43 -10.44 8.50
N ASP A 78 -8.04 -11.23 7.49
CA ASP A 78 -7.52 -12.60 7.68
C ASP A 78 -6.09 -12.73 7.13
N LEU A 79 -5.13 -12.93 8.04
CA LEU A 79 -3.71 -13.04 7.71
C LEU A 79 -3.41 -14.23 6.81
N THR A 80 -4.13 -15.35 6.98
CA THR A 80 -3.92 -16.55 6.16
C THR A 80 -4.25 -16.25 4.70
N VAL A 81 -5.36 -15.54 4.47
CA VAL A 81 -5.78 -15.15 3.12
C VAL A 81 -4.76 -14.22 2.46
N TRP A 82 -4.22 -13.24 3.19
CA TRP A 82 -3.18 -12.36 2.66
C TRP A 82 -1.88 -13.10 2.36
N LYS A 83 -1.46 -14.03 3.22
CA LYS A 83 -0.28 -14.88 2.95
C LYS A 83 -0.45 -15.69 1.66
N GLU A 84 -1.62 -16.31 1.46
CA GLU A 84 -1.93 -17.04 0.23
C GLU A 84 -1.91 -16.12 -0.99
N LEU A 85 -2.48 -14.92 -0.87
CA LEU A 85 -2.49 -13.92 -1.94
C LEU A 85 -1.07 -13.46 -2.34
N TYR A 86 -0.20 -13.19 -1.37
CA TYR A 86 1.19 -12.87 -1.64
C TYR A 86 1.98 -14.05 -2.19
N LEU A 87 1.62 -15.29 -1.88
CA LEU A 87 2.25 -16.46 -2.49
C LEU A 87 1.77 -16.68 -3.93
N TYR A 88 0.52 -16.31 -4.25
CA TYR A 88 -0.01 -16.46 -5.61
C TYR A 88 0.79 -15.69 -6.67
N GLN A 89 1.39 -14.56 -6.32
CA GLN A 89 2.25 -13.82 -7.27
C GLN A 89 3.54 -14.57 -7.64
N LEU A 90 3.92 -15.60 -6.87
CA LEU A 90 5.10 -16.42 -7.14
C LEU A 90 4.81 -17.63 -8.04
N MET A 91 3.54 -17.95 -8.32
CA MET A 91 3.15 -19.17 -9.03
C MET A 91 3.81 -19.31 -10.41
N ASP A 92 4.07 -18.20 -11.08
CA ASP A 92 4.63 -18.19 -12.43
C ASP A 92 6.17 -18.22 -12.43
N TYR A 93 6.84 -18.34 -11.28
CA TYR A 93 8.29 -18.38 -11.18
C TYR A 93 8.80 -19.78 -10.85
N GLU A 94 9.96 -20.12 -11.41
CA GLU A 94 10.65 -21.36 -11.08
C GLU A 94 11.17 -21.34 -9.65
N CYS A 95 11.16 -22.51 -9.00
CA CYS A 95 11.71 -22.66 -7.66
C CYS A 95 13.22 -22.39 -7.67
N SER A 96 13.63 -21.37 -6.93
CA SER A 96 15.01 -20.92 -6.77
C SER A 96 15.26 -20.51 -5.32
N GLN A 97 16.53 -20.30 -4.95
CA GLN A 97 16.86 -19.78 -3.62
C GLN A 97 16.16 -18.43 -3.33
N GLN A 98 16.02 -17.58 -4.36
CA GLN A 98 15.35 -16.29 -4.25
C GLN A 98 13.85 -16.45 -3.97
N THR A 99 13.14 -17.28 -4.74
CA THR A 99 11.70 -17.51 -4.54
C THR A 99 11.42 -18.21 -3.20
N GLN A 100 12.29 -19.13 -2.76
CA GLN A 100 12.18 -19.78 -1.45
C GLN A 100 12.36 -18.80 -0.28
N ALA A 101 13.27 -17.82 -0.43
CA ALA A 101 13.47 -16.78 0.58
C ALA A 101 12.23 -15.87 0.68
N ILE A 102 11.66 -15.48 -0.45
CA ILE A 102 10.42 -14.69 -0.52
C ILE A 102 9.24 -15.49 0.08
N GLU A 103 9.09 -16.76 -0.27
CA GLU A 103 8.06 -17.65 0.30
C GLU A 103 8.20 -17.76 1.82
N SER A 104 9.42 -17.94 2.32
CA SER A 104 9.71 -17.98 3.76
C SER A 104 9.33 -16.68 4.48
N HIS A 105 9.59 -15.53 3.84
CA HIS A 105 9.14 -14.22 4.34
C HIS A 105 7.62 -14.13 4.42
N TYR A 106 6.89 -14.51 3.37
CA TYR A 106 5.44 -14.46 3.41
C TYR A 106 4.81 -15.41 4.44
N HIS A 107 5.44 -16.55 4.69
CA HIS A 107 5.00 -17.41 5.79
C HIS A 107 5.24 -16.81 7.18
N SER A 108 6.23 -15.93 7.33
CA SER A 108 6.59 -15.32 8.63
C SER A 108 5.78 -14.07 8.99
N LEU A 109 4.98 -13.50 8.06
CA LEU A 109 4.22 -12.27 8.32
C LEU A 109 3.38 -12.37 9.62
N SER A 110 3.36 -11.29 10.38
CA SER A 110 2.60 -11.13 11.61
C SER A 110 1.27 -10.39 11.38
N GLU A 111 0.47 -10.25 12.44
CA GLU A 111 -0.75 -9.44 12.39
C GLU A 111 -0.47 -7.94 12.13
N ASN A 112 0.75 -7.45 12.36
CA ASN A 112 1.10 -6.06 12.06
C ASN A 112 0.93 -5.73 10.57
N PHE A 113 1.10 -6.71 9.67
CA PHE A 113 0.85 -6.52 8.24
C PHE A 113 -0.63 -6.30 7.92
N LEU A 114 -1.57 -6.91 8.68
CA LEU A 114 -2.99 -6.59 8.51
C LEU A 114 -3.30 -5.17 8.95
N LEU A 115 -2.69 -4.72 10.05
CA LEU A 115 -2.84 -3.34 10.52
C LEU A 115 -2.21 -2.35 9.55
N GLN A 116 -1.08 -2.71 8.95
CA GLN A 116 -0.44 -1.93 7.91
C GLN A 116 -1.35 -1.73 6.70
N ILE A 117 -2.04 -2.78 6.23
CA ILE A 117 -3.01 -2.65 5.12
C ILE A 117 -4.18 -1.73 5.50
N VAL A 118 -4.73 -1.87 6.72
CA VAL A 118 -5.76 -0.92 7.21
C VAL A 118 -5.19 0.50 7.25
N GLY A 119 -3.93 0.65 7.69
CA GLY A 119 -3.27 1.93 7.78
C GLY A 119 -3.05 2.59 6.43
N HIS A 120 -2.62 1.81 5.43
CA HIS A 120 -2.45 2.21 4.04
C HIS A 120 -3.75 2.83 3.51
N GLU A 121 -4.87 2.12 3.65
CA GLU A 121 -6.19 2.57 3.17
C GLU A 121 -6.69 3.83 3.88
N LEU A 122 -6.34 4.02 5.16
CA LEU A 122 -6.68 5.23 5.91
C LEU A 122 -5.79 6.42 5.54
N ALA A 123 -4.52 6.17 5.18
CA ALA A 123 -3.57 7.22 4.84
C ALA A 123 -3.86 7.92 3.51
N HIS A 124 -4.60 7.29 2.59
CA HIS A 124 -5.08 7.94 1.36
C HIS A 124 -5.97 9.16 1.63
N TRP A 125 -6.58 9.26 2.80
CA TRP A 125 -7.43 10.40 3.19
C TRP A 125 -6.63 11.64 3.65
N SER A 126 -5.32 11.66 3.40
CA SER A 126 -4.42 12.76 3.75
C SER A 126 -4.62 13.95 2.81
N GLU A 127 -4.88 15.12 3.39
CA GLU A 127 -4.96 16.40 2.68
C GLU A 127 -3.60 16.86 2.10
N HIS A 128 -2.52 16.10 2.36
CA HIS A 128 -1.24 16.36 1.70
C HIS A 128 -1.20 15.86 0.26
N PHE A 129 -2.10 14.98 -0.17
CA PHE A 129 -2.20 14.61 -1.58
C PHE A 129 -3.03 15.66 -2.34
N SER A 130 -2.57 16.05 -3.53
CA SER A 130 -3.23 17.13 -4.32
C SER A 130 -4.38 16.65 -5.20
N ASP A 131 -4.54 15.33 -5.36
CA ASP A 131 -5.64 14.75 -6.13
C ASP A 131 -6.78 14.35 -5.20
N ASP A 132 -8.00 14.70 -5.61
CA ASP A 132 -9.21 14.07 -5.08
C ASP A 132 -9.32 12.65 -5.66
N PHE A 133 -10.13 11.80 -5.03
CA PHE A 133 -10.40 10.42 -5.48
C PHE A 133 -10.87 10.28 -6.96
N ASP A 134 -11.20 11.39 -7.63
CA ASP A 134 -11.68 11.49 -9.01
C ASP A 134 -10.65 12.21 -9.93
N GLY A 135 -9.41 11.72 -10.04
CA GLY A 135 -8.37 12.34 -10.90
C GLY A 135 -7.07 11.53 -11.16
N TYR A 136 -7.08 10.24 -10.82
CA TYR A 136 -5.93 9.31 -10.73
C TYR A 136 -5.23 8.98 -12.07
N ASP A 137 -4.39 9.86 -12.63
CA ASP A 137 -3.60 9.43 -13.80
C ASP A 137 -2.11 9.85 -13.82
N SER A 138 -1.61 10.81 -13.02
CA SER A 138 -0.24 11.33 -13.25
C SER A 138 0.82 11.08 -12.17
N TYR A 139 0.47 10.54 -10.99
CA TYR A 139 1.43 10.29 -9.90
C TYR A 139 0.92 9.27 -8.87
N ILE A 140 0.16 8.27 -9.33
CA ILE A 140 -0.37 7.17 -8.48
C ILE A 140 0.76 6.53 -7.68
N TRP A 141 1.91 6.29 -8.32
CA TRP A 141 3.09 5.72 -7.67
C TRP A 141 3.51 6.49 -6.41
N PHE A 142 3.38 7.82 -6.41
CA PHE A 142 3.83 8.63 -5.29
C PHE A 142 2.88 8.46 -4.11
N GLU A 143 1.58 8.56 -4.36
CA GLU A 143 0.57 8.37 -3.32
C GLU A 143 0.66 6.96 -2.72
N GLU A 144 0.63 5.94 -3.58
CA GLU A 144 0.74 4.54 -3.17
C GLU A 144 2.05 4.26 -2.42
N GLY A 145 3.17 4.79 -2.91
CA GLY A 145 4.46 4.67 -2.23
C GLY A 145 4.50 5.35 -0.87
N MET A 146 3.87 6.53 -0.73
CA MET A 146 3.80 7.28 0.52
C MET A 146 2.92 6.57 1.53
N VAL A 147 1.73 6.13 1.15
CA VAL A 147 0.82 5.43 2.08
C VAL A 147 1.37 4.05 2.48
N GLU A 148 2.07 3.35 1.59
CA GLU A 148 2.86 2.15 1.92
C GLU A 148 3.95 2.47 2.94
N TYR A 149 4.79 3.48 2.69
CA TYR A 149 5.88 3.85 3.60
C TYR A 149 5.36 4.23 4.99
N ILE A 150 4.36 5.11 5.06
CA ILE A 150 3.81 5.66 6.30
C ILE A 150 3.19 4.54 7.15
N SER A 151 2.34 3.72 6.54
CA SER A 151 1.67 2.62 7.25
C SER A 151 2.67 1.56 7.73
N ARG A 152 3.67 1.21 6.91
CA ARG A 152 4.74 0.27 7.29
C ARG A 152 5.58 0.82 8.43
N LYS A 153 6.00 2.08 8.36
CA LYS A 153 6.78 2.72 9.43
C LYS A 153 6.04 2.81 10.76
N TYR A 154 4.72 2.92 10.73
CA TYR A 154 3.93 2.99 11.96
C TYR A 154 3.66 1.62 12.58
N PHE A 155 3.26 0.63 11.78
CA PHE A 155 2.76 -0.65 12.30
C PHE A 155 3.81 -1.75 12.38
N LEU A 156 4.79 -1.77 11.47
CA LEU A 156 5.80 -2.82 11.47
C LEU A 156 6.88 -2.53 12.51
N THR A 157 7.46 -3.58 13.09
CA THR A 157 8.73 -3.41 13.82
C THR A 157 9.84 -3.03 12.86
N GLU A 158 10.98 -2.54 13.38
CA GLU A 158 12.12 -2.22 12.52
C GLU A 158 12.61 -3.48 11.78
N GLU A 159 12.62 -4.65 12.43
CA GLU A 159 12.99 -5.92 11.79
C GLU A 159 12.00 -6.31 10.68
N GLU A 160 10.70 -6.16 10.92
CA GLU A 160 9.65 -6.43 9.93
C GLU A 160 9.78 -5.47 8.73
N PHE A 161 10.00 -4.18 8.99
CA PHE A 161 10.19 -3.16 7.97
C PHE A 161 11.41 -3.47 7.08
N GLN A 162 12.54 -3.83 7.67
CA GLN A 162 13.75 -4.17 6.92
C GLN A 162 13.60 -5.48 6.14
N ALA A 163 12.99 -6.52 6.74
CA ALA A 163 12.72 -7.78 6.05
C ALA A 163 11.81 -7.57 4.84
N GLU A 164 10.75 -6.77 5.01
CA GLU A 164 9.82 -6.41 3.93
C GLU A 164 10.51 -5.61 2.82
N LYS A 165 11.39 -4.66 3.17
CA LYS A 165 12.19 -3.91 2.19
C LYS A 165 13.09 -4.82 1.36
N ILE A 166 13.78 -5.77 1.99
CA ILE A 166 14.65 -6.76 1.30
C ILE A 166 13.81 -7.69 0.41
N CYS A 167 12.64 -8.12 0.89
CA CYS A 167 11.71 -8.92 0.12
C CYS A 167 11.26 -8.18 -1.15
N ASN A 168 10.85 -6.92 -1.01
CA ASN A 168 10.39 -6.11 -2.14
C ASN A 168 11.49 -5.81 -3.16
N GLN A 169 12.73 -5.58 -2.72
CA GLN A 169 13.87 -5.50 -3.63
C GLN A 169 14.05 -6.80 -4.42
N SER A 170 13.97 -7.94 -3.75
CA SER A 170 14.09 -9.26 -4.39
C SER A 170 12.96 -9.51 -5.40
N LEU A 171 11.74 -9.09 -5.08
CA LEU A 171 10.58 -9.22 -5.96
C LEU A 171 10.67 -8.33 -7.20
N VAL A 172 11.14 -7.09 -7.05
CA VAL A 172 11.38 -6.16 -8.16
C VAL A 172 12.43 -6.73 -9.11
N GLU A 173 13.55 -7.22 -8.59
CA GLU A 173 14.59 -7.87 -9.40
C GLU A 173 14.05 -9.09 -10.16
N LEU A 174 13.29 -9.93 -9.47
CA LEU A 174 12.70 -11.15 -10.03
C LEU A 174 11.71 -10.81 -11.16
N TYR A 175 10.85 -9.82 -10.95
CA TYR A 175 9.87 -9.37 -11.93
C TYR A 175 10.55 -8.73 -13.14
N GLN A 176 11.51 -7.81 -12.93
CA GLN A 176 12.23 -7.13 -14.00
C GLN A 176 12.98 -8.11 -14.90
N LYS A 177 13.60 -9.16 -14.31
CA LYS A 177 14.30 -10.19 -15.08
C LYS A 177 13.36 -10.94 -16.03
N LYS A 178 12.10 -11.14 -15.64
CA LYS A 178 11.12 -11.92 -16.43
C LYS A 178 10.34 -11.07 -17.42
N TYR A 179 9.89 -9.88 -17.01
CA TYR A 179 8.94 -9.06 -17.76
C TYR A 179 9.53 -7.75 -18.29
N GLY A 180 10.76 -7.42 -17.89
CA GLY A 180 11.42 -6.17 -18.27
C GLY A 180 11.11 -5.02 -17.32
N TRP A 181 11.62 -3.84 -17.68
CA TRP A 181 11.48 -2.61 -16.92
C TRP A 181 10.62 -1.59 -17.68
N HIS A 182 9.84 -0.80 -16.94
CA HIS A 182 9.12 0.39 -17.41
C HIS A 182 9.08 1.44 -16.30
N SER A 183 8.69 2.68 -16.61
CA SER A 183 8.76 3.78 -15.63
C SER A 183 7.57 3.78 -14.68
N LEU A 184 7.75 4.20 -13.44
CA LEU A 184 6.67 4.49 -12.48
C LEU A 184 5.78 5.65 -12.95
N ASN A 185 6.26 6.50 -13.88
CA ASN A 185 5.37 7.45 -14.55
C ASN A 185 4.32 6.74 -15.44
N ASP A 186 4.53 5.48 -15.79
CA ASP A 186 3.57 4.66 -16.53
C ASP A 186 2.60 3.93 -15.58
N PHE A 187 2.74 4.07 -14.25
CA PHE A 187 1.80 3.53 -13.29
C PHE A 187 0.51 4.37 -13.30
N GLY A 188 -0.52 3.79 -13.93
CA GLY A 188 -1.83 4.39 -14.09
C GLY A 188 -2.96 3.40 -13.80
N SER A 189 -4.20 3.88 -13.96
CA SER A 189 -5.44 3.12 -13.79
C SER A 189 -5.46 1.78 -14.56
N SER A 190 -4.86 1.72 -15.75
CA SER A 190 -4.73 0.49 -16.55
C SER A 190 -3.89 -0.63 -15.91
N THR A 191 -3.12 -0.34 -14.87
CA THR A 191 -2.37 -1.36 -14.12
C THR A 191 -3.31 -2.31 -13.37
N TYR A 192 -4.46 -1.82 -12.91
CA TYR A 192 -5.42 -2.63 -12.15
C TYR A 192 -6.18 -3.66 -13.01
N ASP A 193 -6.08 -3.57 -14.34
CA ASP A 193 -6.59 -4.57 -15.28
C ASP A 193 -5.63 -5.76 -15.47
N LYS A 194 -4.43 -5.73 -14.85
CA LYS A 194 -3.40 -6.76 -14.97
C LYS A 194 -3.48 -7.81 -13.84
N ASN A 195 -2.58 -8.80 -13.87
CA ASN A 195 -2.50 -9.82 -12.82
C ASN A 195 -1.89 -9.27 -11.51
N TYR A 196 -2.01 -10.02 -10.41
CA TYR A 196 -1.50 -9.62 -9.09
C TYR A 196 -0.02 -9.22 -9.11
N ALA A 197 0.84 -9.99 -9.79
CA ALA A 197 2.27 -9.71 -9.84
C ALA A 197 2.54 -8.36 -10.51
N SER A 198 1.81 -8.01 -11.57
CA SER A 198 1.92 -6.71 -12.22
C SER A 198 1.41 -5.56 -11.36
N ILE A 199 0.31 -5.77 -10.61
CA ILE A 199 -0.21 -4.76 -9.68
C ILE A 199 0.83 -4.52 -8.58
N PHE A 200 1.20 -5.56 -7.82
CA PHE A 200 2.13 -5.43 -6.69
C PHE A 200 3.52 -4.95 -7.11
N TYR A 201 3.96 -5.24 -8.33
CA TYR A 201 5.21 -4.72 -8.87
C TYR A 201 5.29 -3.19 -8.80
N GLU A 202 4.21 -2.48 -9.14
CA GLU A 202 4.19 -1.03 -9.04
C GLU A 202 4.23 -0.57 -7.58
N TYR A 203 3.49 -1.23 -6.68
CA TYR A 203 3.48 -0.90 -5.25
C TYR A 203 4.87 -1.09 -4.62
N TRP A 204 5.58 -2.19 -4.92
CA TRP A 204 6.93 -2.43 -4.41
C TRP A 204 7.90 -1.34 -4.83
N ARG A 205 7.88 -0.98 -6.12
CA ARG A 205 8.77 0.05 -6.67
C ARG A 205 8.44 1.44 -6.14
N SER A 206 7.15 1.72 -5.97
CA SER A 206 6.63 2.94 -5.36
C SER A 206 7.14 3.08 -3.92
N PHE A 207 6.95 2.05 -3.10
CA PHE A 207 7.44 1.99 -1.73
C PHE A 207 8.96 2.18 -1.66
N LEU A 208 9.73 1.42 -2.45
CA LEU A 208 11.20 1.49 -2.44
C LEU A 208 11.70 2.88 -2.86
N THR A 209 11.07 3.48 -3.88
CA THR A 209 11.42 4.83 -4.35
C THR A 209 11.11 5.89 -3.29
N VAL A 210 9.96 5.80 -2.62
CA VAL A 210 9.60 6.70 -1.51
C VAL A 210 10.51 6.50 -0.31
N ASP A 211 10.81 5.26 0.08
CA ASP A 211 11.76 4.97 1.15
C ASP A 211 13.13 5.62 0.87
N LYS A 212 13.61 5.56 -0.38
CA LYS A 212 14.82 6.25 -0.81
C LYS A 212 14.70 7.78 -0.74
N LEU A 213 13.55 8.34 -1.11
CA LEU A 213 13.29 9.78 -0.98
C LEU A 213 13.33 10.21 0.49
N VAL A 214 12.69 9.45 1.39
CA VAL A 214 12.72 9.74 2.83
C VAL A 214 14.13 9.61 3.40
N GLU A 215 14.90 8.60 2.98
CA GLU A 215 16.32 8.48 3.35
C GLU A 215 17.14 9.72 2.95
N ASN A 216 16.93 10.23 1.73
CA ASN A 216 17.69 11.36 1.19
C ASN A 216 17.26 12.72 1.75
N LEU A 217 15.95 12.91 2.00
CA LEU A 217 15.36 14.15 2.49
C LEU A 217 15.25 14.21 4.03
N GLY A 218 15.36 13.07 4.69
CA GLY A 218 15.42 12.92 6.15
C GLY A 218 14.07 12.81 6.87
N SER A 219 12.94 13.07 6.20
CA SER A 219 11.61 12.92 6.82
C SER A 219 10.49 12.82 5.79
N VAL A 220 9.35 12.24 6.21
CA VAL A 220 8.09 12.21 5.44
C VAL A 220 7.61 13.62 5.09
N GLN A 221 7.69 14.56 6.04
CA GLN A 221 7.29 15.95 5.81
C GLN A 221 8.11 16.60 4.69
N ALA A 222 9.44 16.40 4.69
CA ALA A 222 10.30 16.96 3.64
C ALA A 222 10.00 16.39 2.24
N VAL A 223 9.53 15.13 2.16
CA VAL A 223 9.04 14.53 0.90
C VAL A 223 7.75 15.21 0.45
N PHE A 224 6.78 15.41 1.34
CA PHE A 224 5.56 16.14 1.02
C PHE A 224 5.83 17.59 0.63
N ASP A 225 6.70 18.29 1.34
CA ASP A 225 7.10 19.67 1.00
C ASP A 225 7.68 19.74 -0.42
N SER A 226 8.52 18.77 -0.78
CA SER A 226 9.09 18.66 -2.14
C SER A 226 8.02 18.35 -3.19
N TYR A 227 7.08 17.47 -2.88
CA TYR A 227 5.92 17.19 -3.72
C TYR A 227 5.04 18.44 -3.92
N HIS A 228 4.75 19.21 -2.87
CA HIS A 228 3.96 20.45 -2.96
C HIS A 228 4.70 21.54 -3.75
N LEU A 229 6.02 21.61 -3.65
CA LEU A 229 6.82 22.49 -4.51
C LEU A 229 6.63 22.14 -5.98
N TRP A 230 6.71 20.85 -6.33
CA TRP A 230 6.41 20.37 -7.69
C TRP A 230 4.96 20.67 -8.09
N ALA A 231 4.00 20.42 -7.20
CA ALA A 231 2.58 20.59 -7.47
C ALA A 231 2.20 22.06 -7.78
N ASN A 232 2.99 23.02 -7.25
CA ASN A 232 2.84 24.46 -7.49
C ASN A 232 3.59 24.96 -8.74
N THR A 233 4.24 24.07 -9.50
CA THR A 233 4.83 24.41 -10.82
C THR A 233 3.76 24.34 -11.93
N ASP A 234 4.16 24.61 -13.17
CA ASP A 234 3.33 24.37 -14.35
C ASP A 234 3.11 22.88 -14.66
N LYS A 235 3.70 21.96 -13.86
CA LYS A 235 3.65 20.50 -13.99
C LYS A 235 4.03 20.00 -15.40
N THR A 236 4.87 20.75 -16.12
CA THR A 236 5.36 20.36 -17.45
C THR A 236 6.29 19.14 -17.41
N LEU A 237 6.86 18.86 -16.23
CA LEU A 237 7.71 17.70 -15.97
C LEU A 237 6.99 16.73 -15.01
N PRO A 238 6.89 15.42 -15.33
CA PRO A 238 6.35 14.43 -14.40
C PRO A 238 7.07 14.43 -13.06
N LEU A 239 6.36 14.16 -11.97
CA LEU A 239 6.87 14.25 -10.60
C LEU A 239 8.19 13.50 -10.40
N LEU A 240 8.28 12.25 -10.89
CA LEU A 240 9.49 11.45 -10.78
C LEU A 240 10.69 12.13 -11.47
N ASN A 241 10.48 12.63 -12.69
CA ASN A 241 11.51 13.29 -13.46
C ASN A 241 11.94 14.61 -12.80
N TRP A 242 11.00 15.30 -12.15
CA TRP A 242 11.29 16.48 -11.35
C TRP A 242 12.18 16.14 -10.14
N PHE A 243 11.86 15.09 -9.39
CA PHE A 243 12.72 14.64 -8.28
C PHE A 243 14.14 14.30 -8.73
N VAL A 244 14.29 13.64 -9.89
CA VAL A 244 15.60 13.36 -10.49
C VAL A 244 16.32 14.65 -10.90
N GLN A 245 15.63 15.60 -11.53
CA GLN A 245 16.21 16.89 -11.92
C GLN A 245 16.66 17.72 -10.70
N GLN A 246 15.89 17.68 -9.61
CA GLN A 246 16.24 18.31 -8.34
C GLN A 246 17.33 17.55 -7.57
N LYS A 247 17.79 16.39 -8.09
CA LYS A 247 18.78 15.50 -7.47
C LYS A 247 18.35 14.99 -6.09
N LEU A 248 17.04 14.83 -5.87
CA LEU A 248 16.51 14.24 -4.64
C LEU A 248 16.62 12.71 -4.68
N ILE A 249 16.63 12.14 -5.88
CA ILE A 249 16.96 10.74 -6.18
C ILE A 249 17.74 10.70 -7.50
N GLU A 250 18.56 9.66 -7.69
CA GLU A 250 19.29 9.47 -8.95
C GLU A 250 18.39 8.90 -10.05
N LYS A 251 17.53 7.95 -9.67
CA LYS A 251 16.52 7.30 -10.51
C LYS A 251 15.50 6.59 -9.62
N GLU A 252 14.37 6.19 -10.21
CA GLU A 252 13.47 5.21 -9.61
C GLU A 252 14.13 3.84 -9.42
N ILE A 253 13.67 3.12 -8.40
CA ILE A 253 14.05 1.72 -8.14
C ILE A 253 13.20 0.80 -9.00
#